data_AF-A0A6L3EKH4-F1
#
_entry.id   AF-A0A6L3EKH4-F1
#
_cell.length_a   1.000
_cell.length_b   1.000
_cell.length_c   1.000
_cell.angle_alpha   90.00
_cell.angle_beta   90.00
_cell.angle_gamma   90.00
#
_symmetry.space_group_name_H-M   'P 1'
#
loop_
_entity.id
_entity.type
_entity.pdbx_description
1 polymer ?
#
loop_
_entity_poly.entity_id
_entity_poly.type
_entity_poly.pdbx_seq_one_letter_code
_entity_poly.pdbx_strand_id
1 'polypeptide(L)'
;KWAGSGKTDSLADSAACISEALGLDSRIIIGYKGAKESGLAVLRGEADAIVASAGTARKLAKSGLKPLVVLARNRASKLPDVPSIFELVDLAPERAWWIDFWAGMSELGRAFAMAPEAPAERIGYLSGVLATILDSEAFRADMAKSGYEVAPMHPDGIRSLVATTLDSLADGELERLEHVVFDKYY
;
A
#
# COMPACT_ATOMS: atom_id res chain seq x y z
N LYS A 1 -7.91 -16.83 -4.82
CA LYS A 1 -8.74 -15.70 -5.29
C LYS A 1 -8.61 -14.55 -4.31
N TRP A 2 -8.21 -13.38 -4.79
CA TRP A 2 -8.08 -12.17 -4.00
C TRP A 2 -9.26 -11.24 -4.24
N ALA A 3 -9.73 -10.55 -3.19
CA ALA A 3 -10.73 -9.50 -3.31
C ALA A 3 -10.06 -8.12 -3.41
N GLY A 4 -10.41 -7.34 -4.43
CA GLY A 4 -9.94 -5.99 -4.67
C GLY A 4 -11.07 -5.01 -5.02
N SER A 5 -10.78 -3.71 -5.00
CA SER A 5 -11.77 -2.69 -5.33
C SER A 5 -11.80 -2.40 -6.83
N GLY A 6 -10.64 -2.11 -7.42
CA GLY A 6 -10.42 -1.76 -8.81
C GLY A 6 -9.06 -2.26 -9.29
N LYS A 7 -8.70 -1.96 -10.53
CA LYS A 7 -7.42 -2.41 -11.11
C LYS A 7 -6.19 -1.64 -10.61
N THR A 8 -6.39 -0.47 -10.04
CA THR A 8 -5.30 0.46 -9.65
C THR A 8 -5.43 0.85 -8.18
N ASP A 9 -5.98 -0.06 -7.38
CA ASP A 9 -6.24 0.17 -5.96
C ASP A 9 -5.28 -0.66 -5.13
N SER A 10 -4.94 -0.17 -3.94
CA SER A 10 -3.93 -0.80 -3.10
C SER A 10 -4.28 -2.23 -2.67
N LEU A 11 -5.56 -2.62 -2.63
CA LEU A 11 -5.95 -4.01 -2.34
C LEU A 11 -5.57 -4.95 -3.48
N ALA A 12 -5.73 -4.51 -4.73
CA ALA A 12 -5.42 -5.29 -5.91
C ALA A 12 -3.91 -5.30 -6.22
N ASP A 13 -3.25 -4.14 -6.18
CA ASP A 13 -1.82 -4.02 -6.49
C ASP A 13 -0.97 -4.86 -5.52
N SER A 14 -1.33 -4.83 -4.24
CA SER A 14 -0.66 -5.62 -3.20
C SER A 14 -0.91 -7.12 -3.34
N ALA A 15 -2.12 -7.50 -3.76
CA ALA A 15 -2.45 -8.90 -4.07
C ALA A 15 -1.67 -9.42 -5.27
N ALA A 16 -1.44 -8.59 -6.30
CA ALA A 16 -0.57 -8.94 -7.42
C ALA A 16 0.88 -9.13 -6.97
N CYS A 17 1.42 -8.19 -6.19
CA CYS A 17 2.81 -8.24 -5.71
C CYS A 17 3.09 -9.48 -4.84
N ILE A 18 2.21 -9.81 -3.88
CA ILE A 18 2.39 -11.02 -3.06
C ILE A 18 2.24 -12.30 -3.91
N SER A 19 1.34 -12.29 -4.89
CA SER A 19 1.15 -13.43 -5.79
C SER A 19 2.39 -13.68 -6.64
N GLU A 20 3.05 -12.62 -7.11
CA GLU A 20 4.29 -12.71 -7.88
C GLU A 20 5.47 -13.14 -7.01
N ALA A 21 5.60 -12.54 -5.82
CA ALA A 21 6.66 -12.86 -4.86
C ALA A 21 6.63 -14.34 -4.46
N LEU A 22 5.44 -14.90 -4.23
CA LEU A 22 5.27 -16.27 -3.78
C LEU A 22 5.06 -17.27 -4.93
N GLY A 23 4.88 -16.81 -6.17
CA GLY A 23 4.58 -17.66 -7.32
C GLY A 23 3.22 -18.36 -7.19
N LEU A 24 2.22 -17.67 -6.65
CA LEU A 24 0.88 -18.22 -6.43
C LEU A 24 0.07 -18.26 -7.72
N ASP A 25 -0.69 -19.33 -7.92
CA ASP A 25 -1.77 -19.38 -8.89
C ASP A 25 -2.96 -18.57 -8.37
N SER A 26 -2.98 -17.29 -8.71
CA SER A 26 -3.88 -16.30 -8.15
C SER A 26 -4.80 -15.71 -9.20
N ARG A 27 -5.99 -15.29 -8.74
CA ARG A 27 -6.94 -14.49 -9.50
C ARG A 27 -7.49 -13.37 -8.65
N ILE A 28 -7.44 -12.14 -9.13
CA ILE A 28 -7.93 -10.94 -8.45
C ILE A 28 -9.34 -10.62 -8.97
N ILE A 29 -10.30 -10.61 -8.06
CA ILE A 29 -11.70 -10.28 -8.34
C ILE A 29 -11.93 -8.85 -7.85
N ILE A 30 -12.26 -7.95 -8.79
CA ILE A 30 -12.51 -6.52 -8.53
C ILE A 30 -14.00 -6.20 -8.55
N GLY A 31 -14.35 -5.00 -8.08
CA GLY A 31 -15.72 -4.48 -8.07
C GLY A 31 -16.31 -4.31 -6.67
N TYR A 32 -15.61 -4.75 -5.63
CA TYR A 32 -16.03 -4.52 -4.24
C TYR A 32 -15.76 -3.06 -3.86
N LYS A 33 -16.67 -2.40 -3.13
CA LYS A 33 -16.53 -1.00 -2.72
C LYS A 33 -15.58 -0.86 -1.52
N GLY A 34 -14.30 -1.06 -1.78
CA GLY A 34 -13.20 -0.97 -0.82
C GLY A 34 -13.11 -2.17 0.14
N ALA A 35 -12.28 -2.01 1.17
CA ALA A 35 -11.85 -3.12 2.02
C ALA A 35 -12.96 -3.75 2.86
N LYS A 36 -14.01 -3.00 3.20
CA LYS A 36 -15.14 -3.53 3.99
C LYS A 36 -15.93 -4.56 3.19
N GLU A 37 -16.26 -4.25 1.94
CA GLU A 37 -16.99 -5.16 1.07
C GLU A 37 -16.09 -6.31 0.59
N SER A 38 -14.83 -6.01 0.26
CA SER A 38 -13.83 -7.04 -0.07
C SER A 38 -13.65 -8.05 1.06
N GLY A 39 -13.57 -7.60 2.32
CA GLY A 39 -13.49 -8.48 3.48
C GLY A 39 -14.77 -9.29 3.72
N LEU A 40 -15.94 -8.71 3.40
CA LEU A 40 -17.21 -9.44 3.46
C LEU A 40 -17.29 -10.55 2.41
N ALA A 41 -16.79 -10.30 1.19
CA ALA A 41 -16.67 -11.31 0.14
C ALA A 41 -15.81 -12.49 0.61
N VAL A 42 -14.70 -12.23 1.33
CA VAL A 42 -13.88 -13.28 1.95
C VAL A 42 -14.66 -14.07 2.99
N LEU A 43 -15.38 -13.41 3.90
CA LEU A 43 -16.20 -14.07 4.92
C LEU A 43 -17.32 -14.94 4.33
N ARG A 44 -17.83 -14.56 3.15
CA ARG A 44 -18.86 -15.31 2.41
C ARG A 44 -18.30 -16.46 1.57
N GLY A 45 -16.98 -16.56 1.46
CA GLY A 45 -16.32 -17.55 0.58
C GLY A 45 -16.39 -17.21 -0.91
N GLU A 46 -16.72 -15.97 -1.26
CA GLU A 46 -16.70 -15.47 -2.64
C GLU A 46 -15.25 -15.25 -3.12
N ALA A 47 -14.37 -14.85 -2.19
CA ALA A 47 -12.92 -14.75 -2.37
C ALA A 47 -12.21 -15.46 -1.21
N ASP A 48 -10.92 -15.79 -1.39
CA ASP A 48 -10.15 -16.54 -0.40
C ASP A 48 -9.40 -15.62 0.56
N ALA A 49 -8.96 -14.44 0.08
CA ALA A 49 -8.19 -13.50 0.87
C ALA A 49 -8.31 -12.05 0.37
N ILE A 50 -7.88 -11.12 1.22
CA ILE A 50 -7.76 -9.69 0.95
C ILE A 50 -6.43 -9.22 1.54
N VAL A 51 -5.73 -8.34 0.84
CA VAL A 51 -4.62 -7.58 1.42
C VAL A 51 -5.13 -6.19 1.79
N ALA A 52 -4.85 -5.73 3.01
CA ALA A 52 -5.30 -4.42 3.49
C ALA A 52 -4.27 -3.82 4.45
N SER A 53 -4.35 -2.52 4.69
CA SER A 53 -3.50 -1.86 5.70
C SER A 53 -3.68 -2.49 7.08
N ALA A 54 -2.63 -2.49 7.91
CA ALA A 54 -2.66 -3.13 9.24
C ALA A 54 -3.82 -2.62 10.13
N GLY A 55 -4.13 -1.33 10.06
CA GLY A 55 -5.27 -0.74 10.77
C GLY A 55 -6.63 -1.27 10.30
N THR A 56 -6.79 -1.47 8.99
CA THR A 56 -7.98 -2.06 8.39
C THR A 56 -8.08 -3.55 8.69
N ALA A 57 -6.99 -4.30 8.54
CA ALA A 57 -6.92 -5.72 8.88
C ALA A 57 -7.28 -5.97 10.36
N ARG A 58 -6.78 -5.13 11.28
CA ARG A 58 -7.17 -5.19 12.71
C ARG A 58 -8.67 -4.96 12.93
N LYS A 59 -9.32 -4.09 12.14
CA LYS A 59 -10.78 -3.87 12.21
C LYS A 59 -11.53 -5.08 11.65
N LEU A 60 -11.12 -5.58 10.49
CA LEU A 60 -11.70 -6.76 9.84
C LEU A 60 -11.55 -8.03 10.68
N ALA A 61 -10.48 -8.14 11.48
CA ALA A 61 -10.27 -9.26 12.38
C ALA A 61 -11.39 -9.40 13.42
N LYS A 62 -11.94 -8.26 13.88
CA LYS A 62 -13.09 -8.24 14.79
C LYS A 62 -14.38 -8.76 14.13
N SER A 63 -14.42 -8.81 12.80
CA SER A 63 -15.54 -9.32 12.01
C SER A 63 -15.36 -10.79 11.59
N GLY A 64 -14.32 -11.47 12.08
CA GLY A 64 -14.08 -12.89 11.84
C GLY A 64 -13.00 -13.22 10.82
N LEU A 65 -12.38 -12.23 10.18
CA LEU A 65 -11.19 -12.48 9.36
C LEU A 65 -9.98 -12.77 10.26
N LYS A 66 -9.00 -13.51 9.75
CA LYS A 66 -7.75 -13.76 10.46
C LYS A 66 -6.58 -13.11 9.70
N PRO A 67 -5.89 -12.11 10.26
CA PRO A 67 -4.63 -11.64 9.70
C PRO A 67 -3.59 -12.77 9.77
N LEU A 68 -2.96 -13.08 8.64
CA LEU A 68 -2.01 -14.21 8.55
C LEU A 68 -0.55 -13.75 8.49
N VAL A 69 -0.29 -12.67 7.76
CA VAL A 69 1.07 -12.21 7.46
C VAL A 69 1.08 -10.70 7.21
N VAL A 70 2.18 -10.05 7.59
CA VAL A 70 2.49 -8.66 7.24
C VAL A 70 3.42 -8.64 6.01
N LEU A 71 3.04 -7.87 4.99
CA LEU A 71 3.81 -7.73 3.73
C LEU A 71 4.83 -6.58 3.84
N ALA A 72 5.77 -6.73 4.75
CA ALA A 72 6.87 -5.80 4.96
C ALA A 72 8.02 -6.56 5.63
N ARG A 73 9.23 -5.97 5.64
CA ARG A 73 10.39 -6.56 6.33
C ARG A 73 10.14 -6.78 7.82
N ASN A 74 9.41 -5.87 8.46
CA ASN A 74 9.12 -5.91 9.89
C ASN A 74 7.62 -6.14 10.17
N ARG A 75 7.30 -6.68 11.36
CA ARG A 75 5.92 -6.76 11.85
C ARG A 75 5.31 -5.37 11.99
N ALA A 76 3.99 -5.28 11.80
CA ALA A 76 3.26 -4.04 11.98
C ALA A 76 2.93 -3.81 13.46
N SER A 77 3.20 -2.62 13.99
CA SER A 77 2.88 -2.26 15.39
C SER A 77 1.40 -2.44 15.75
N LYS A 78 0.50 -2.30 14.76
CA LYS A 78 -0.95 -2.50 14.91
C LYS A 78 -1.36 -3.98 14.91
N LEU A 79 -0.45 -4.90 14.59
CA LEU A 79 -0.63 -6.36 14.49
C LEU A 79 0.63 -7.09 15.02
N PRO A 80 1.01 -6.93 16.30
CA PRO A 80 2.30 -7.41 16.83
C PRO A 80 2.44 -8.95 16.80
N ASP A 81 1.33 -9.66 16.90
CA ASP A 81 1.28 -11.13 16.90
C ASP A 81 1.30 -11.74 15.49
N VAL A 82 1.20 -10.91 14.45
CA VAL A 82 1.21 -11.35 13.05
C VAL A 82 2.64 -11.25 12.52
N PRO A 83 3.23 -12.37 12.04
CA PRO A 83 4.59 -12.38 11.54
C PRO A 83 4.73 -11.58 10.24
N SER A 84 5.94 -11.06 10.01
CA SER A 84 6.38 -10.61 8.69
C SER A 84 6.47 -11.79 7.72
N ILE A 85 6.24 -11.55 6.43
CA ILE A 85 6.44 -12.57 5.39
C ILE A 85 7.87 -13.12 5.37
N PHE A 86 8.85 -12.30 5.74
CA PHE A 86 10.27 -12.67 5.80
C PHE A 86 10.62 -13.51 7.04
N GLU A 87 9.72 -13.62 8.02
CA GLU A 87 9.85 -14.58 9.12
C GLU A 87 9.29 -15.96 8.74
N LEU A 88 8.47 -16.03 7.69
CA LEU A 88 7.77 -17.23 7.27
C LEU A 88 8.39 -17.90 6.05
N VAL A 89 8.93 -17.10 5.13
CA VAL A 89 9.43 -17.57 3.83
C VAL A 89 10.77 -16.92 3.55
N ASP A 90 11.75 -17.76 3.19
CA ASP A 90 13.02 -17.28 2.64
C ASP A 90 12.84 -16.99 1.14
N LEU A 91 12.82 -15.70 0.80
CA LEU A 91 12.59 -15.24 -0.57
C LEU A 91 13.92 -14.87 -1.21
N ALA A 92 14.16 -15.45 -2.39
CA ALA A 92 15.23 -14.99 -3.27
C ALA A 92 15.10 -13.47 -3.52
N PRO A 93 16.22 -12.73 -3.68
CA PRO A 93 16.22 -11.28 -3.81
C PRO A 93 15.21 -10.73 -4.83
N GLU A 94 15.08 -11.40 -5.97
CA GLU A 94 14.18 -10.99 -7.07
C GLU A 94 12.70 -11.14 -6.71
N ARG A 95 12.37 -12.04 -5.78
CA ARG A 95 11.02 -12.24 -5.25
C ARG A 95 10.74 -11.32 -4.08
N ALA A 96 11.72 -11.15 -3.20
CA ALA A 96 11.66 -10.22 -2.08
C ALA A 96 11.42 -8.78 -2.54
N TRP A 97 12.00 -8.42 -3.69
CA TRP A 97 11.83 -7.12 -4.33
C TRP A 97 10.36 -6.70 -4.49
N TRP A 98 9.45 -7.60 -4.87
CA TRP A 98 8.03 -7.28 -5.04
C TRP A 98 7.36 -6.83 -3.74
N ILE A 99 7.76 -7.42 -2.61
CA ILE A 99 7.25 -7.04 -1.29
C ILE A 99 7.85 -5.70 -0.87
N ASP A 100 9.16 -5.51 -1.06
CA ASP A 100 9.83 -4.26 -0.71
C ASP A 100 9.36 -3.07 -1.55
N PHE A 101 9.21 -3.28 -2.86
CA PHE A 101 8.69 -2.28 -3.79
C PHE A 101 7.31 -1.80 -3.35
N TRP A 102 6.40 -2.74 -3.12
CA TRP A 102 5.04 -2.38 -2.68
C TRP A 102 5.05 -1.72 -1.29
N ALA A 103 5.83 -2.25 -0.34
CA ALA A 103 5.95 -1.67 0.99
C ALA A 103 6.48 -0.23 0.92
N GLY A 104 7.52 0.01 0.13
CA GLY A 104 8.09 1.35 -0.11
C GLY A 104 7.08 2.31 -0.74
N MET A 105 6.34 1.87 -1.75
CA MET A 105 5.25 2.66 -2.35
C MET A 105 4.15 2.97 -1.32
N SER A 106 3.85 2.06 -0.40
CA SER A 106 2.85 2.27 0.64
C SER A 106 3.24 3.34 1.67
N GLU A 107 4.55 3.58 1.87
CA GLU A 107 5.09 4.62 2.76
C GLU A 107 4.88 6.04 2.22
N LEU A 108 4.67 6.22 0.90
CA LEU A 108 4.30 7.53 0.33
C LEU A 108 2.99 8.06 0.93
N GLY A 109 2.14 7.17 1.44
CA GLY A 109 0.89 7.52 2.10
C GLY A 109 -0.03 8.33 1.18
N ARG A 110 -0.36 9.57 1.58
CA ARG A 110 -1.21 10.49 0.81
C ARG A 110 -0.35 11.63 0.28
N ALA A 111 0.21 11.44 -0.92
CA ALA A 111 1.02 12.43 -1.60
C ALA A 111 0.17 13.40 -2.44
N PHE A 112 0.64 14.64 -2.55
CA PHE A 112 0.17 15.62 -3.52
C PHE A 112 1.23 15.79 -4.60
N ALA A 113 0.82 15.72 -5.87
CA ALA A 113 1.69 15.89 -7.01
C ALA A 113 1.24 17.10 -7.84
N MET A 114 2.19 17.70 -8.54
CA MET A 114 1.93 18.75 -9.52
C MET A 114 2.66 18.42 -10.83
N ALA A 115 2.25 19.09 -11.90
CA ALA A 115 2.87 18.91 -13.20
C ALA A 115 4.37 19.27 -13.14
N PRO A 116 5.25 18.53 -13.84
CA PRO A 116 6.69 18.79 -13.84
C PRO A 116 7.07 20.22 -14.22
N GLU A 117 6.27 20.85 -15.09
CA GLU A 117 6.44 22.22 -15.58
C GLU A 117 5.87 23.30 -14.64
N ALA A 118 5.32 22.93 -13.48
CA ALA A 118 4.74 23.88 -12.54
C ALA A 118 5.80 24.89 -12.05
N PRO A 119 5.50 26.21 -12.03
CA PRO A 119 6.44 27.22 -11.58
C PRO A 119 6.91 26.97 -10.13
N ALA A 120 8.22 27.04 -9.89
CA ALA A 120 8.83 26.77 -8.58
C ALA A 120 8.21 27.59 -7.43
N GLU A 121 7.80 28.83 -7.72
CA GLU A 121 7.10 29.70 -6.76
C GLU A 121 5.77 29.09 -6.28
N ARG A 122 4.98 28.51 -7.19
CA ARG A 122 3.71 27.85 -6.85
C ARG A 122 3.93 26.57 -6.05
N ILE A 123 4.97 25.82 -6.39
CA ILE A 123 5.41 24.64 -5.63
C ILE A 123 5.75 25.05 -4.20
N GLY A 124 6.62 26.06 -4.04
CA GLY A 124 7.02 26.56 -2.73
C GLY A 124 5.84 27.05 -1.90
N TYR A 125 4.92 27.82 -2.50
CA TYR A 125 3.72 28.30 -1.81
C TYR A 125 2.82 27.15 -1.32
N LEU A 126 2.46 26.22 -2.21
CA LEU A 126 1.57 25.11 -1.85
C LEU A 126 2.19 24.14 -0.84
N SER A 127 3.49 23.84 -1.00
CA SER A 127 4.22 23.03 -0.01
C SER A 127 4.27 23.71 1.36
N GLY A 128 4.47 25.03 1.42
CA GLY A 128 4.48 25.79 2.67
C GLY A 128 3.11 25.85 3.36
N VAL A 129 2.04 26.03 2.58
CA VAL A 129 0.66 25.98 3.10
C VAL A 129 0.33 24.59 3.63
N LEU A 130 0.68 23.53 2.89
CA LEU A 130 0.45 22.16 3.32
C LEU A 130 1.22 21.84 4.61
N ALA A 131 2.49 22.24 4.71
CA ALA A 131 3.27 22.07 5.93
C ALA A 131 2.60 22.75 7.13
N THR A 132 2.13 23.99 6.96
CA THR A 132 1.42 24.74 8.00
C THR A 132 0.13 24.04 8.46
N ILE A 133 -0.65 23.47 7.52
CA ILE A 133 -1.87 22.70 7.85
C ILE A 133 -1.50 21.43 8.61
N LEU A 134 -0.50 20.70 8.13
CA LEU A 134 -0.09 19.43 8.73
C LEU A 134 0.51 19.60 10.12
N ASP A 135 1.12 20.75 10.42
CA ASP A 135 1.63 21.10 11.75
C ASP A 135 0.59 21.73 12.69
N SER A 136 -0.59 22.09 12.17
CA SER A 136 -1.66 22.63 13.00
C SER A 136 -2.15 21.60 14.03
N GLU A 137 -2.08 21.96 15.32
CA GLU A 137 -2.64 21.15 16.41
C GLU A 137 -4.13 20.90 16.23
N ALA A 138 -4.88 21.91 15.76
CA ALA A 138 -6.31 21.79 15.51
C ALA A 138 -6.60 20.74 14.43
N PHE A 139 -5.82 20.73 13.35
CA PHE A 139 -5.93 19.72 12.30
C PHE A 139 -5.58 18.32 12.81
N ARG A 140 -4.45 18.18 13.52
CA ARG A 140 -4.03 16.90 14.11
C ARG A 140 -5.05 16.35 15.09
N ALA A 141 -5.64 17.20 15.94
CA ALA A 141 -6.69 16.83 16.88
C ALA A 141 -7.96 16.35 16.16
N ASP A 142 -8.35 17.00 15.07
CA ASP A 142 -9.52 16.60 14.29
C ASP A 142 -9.30 15.26 13.58
N MET A 143 -8.13 15.05 12.99
CA MET A 143 -7.75 13.78 12.37
C MET A 143 -7.72 12.64 13.41
N ALA A 144 -7.23 12.91 14.62
CA ALA A 144 -7.19 11.93 15.71
C ALA A 144 -8.60 11.49 16.15
N LYS A 145 -9.60 12.39 16.18
CA LYS A 145 -11.01 12.02 16.46
C LYS A 145 -11.56 11.01 15.44
N SER A 146 -11.10 11.12 14.20
CA SER A 146 -11.45 10.18 13.11
C SER A 146 -10.56 8.93 13.09
N GLY A 147 -9.64 8.79 14.04
CA GLY A 147 -8.73 7.65 14.17
C GLY A 147 -7.61 7.63 13.13
N TYR A 148 -7.29 8.79 12.54
CA TYR A 148 -6.17 8.95 11.61
C TYR A 148 -4.97 9.55 12.33
N GLU A 149 -3.82 9.01 12.01
CA GLU A 149 -2.51 9.49 12.47
C GLU A 149 -1.92 10.38 11.37
N VAL A 150 -1.47 11.57 11.74
CA VAL A 150 -0.84 12.52 10.83
C VAL A 150 0.68 12.42 11.02
N ALA A 151 1.33 11.75 10.08
CA ALA A 151 2.79 11.61 10.02
C ALA A 151 3.31 12.24 8.72
N PRO A 152 3.56 13.57 8.70
CA PRO A 152 4.02 14.27 7.50
C PRO A 152 5.42 13.81 7.10
N MET A 153 5.64 13.65 5.79
CA MET A 153 6.97 13.47 5.23
C MET A 153 7.44 14.78 4.59
N HIS A 154 8.69 15.16 4.82
CA HIS A 154 9.29 16.32 4.17
C HIS A 154 9.33 16.13 2.65
N PRO A 155 9.11 17.17 1.81
CA PRO A 155 9.13 17.04 0.36
C PRO A 155 10.39 16.39 -0.21
N ASP A 156 11.56 16.66 0.38
CA ASP A 156 12.82 15.98 -0.02
C ASP A 156 12.80 14.48 0.28
N GLY A 157 12.17 14.08 1.38
CA GLY A 157 11.96 12.67 1.71
C GLY A 157 11.06 11.99 0.69
N ILE A 158 9.98 12.66 0.29
CA ILE A 158 9.07 12.15 -0.76
C ILE A 158 9.83 12.00 -2.08
N ARG A 159 10.59 13.02 -2.50
CA ARG A 159 11.41 12.96 -3.71
C ARG A 159 12.42 11.82 -3.66
N SER A 160 13.11 11.66 -2.54
CA SER A 160 14.09 10.58 -2.35
C SER A 160 13.43 9.20 -2.40
N LEU A 161 12.26 9.04 -1.77
CA LEU A 161 11.51 7.78 -1.80
C LEU A 161 11.03 7.46 -3.22
N VAL A 162 10.48 8.45 -3.94
CA VAL A 162 10.08 8.31 -5.34
C VAL A 162 11.26 7.91 -6.20
N ALA A 163 12.40 8.61 -6.10
CA ALA A 163 13.60 8.29 -6.88
C ALA A 163 14.14 6.89 -6.54
N THR A 164 14.16 6.52 -5.26
CA THR A 164 14.65 5.20 -4.82
C THR A 164 13.71 4.06 -5.24
N THR A 165 12.42 4.34 -5.47
CA THR A 165 11.43 3.29 -5.76
C THR A 165 11.09 3.19 -7.24
N LEU A 166 10.94 4.33 -7.92
CA LEU A 166 10.58 4.41 -9.34
C LEU A 166 11.81 4.61 -10.24
N ASP A 167 12.75 5.47 -9.86
CA ASP A 167 13.95 5.72 -10.70
C ASP A 167 15.01 4.60 -10.53
N SER A 168 14.82 3.70 -9.56
CA SER A 168 15.66 2.50 -9.39
C SER A 168 15.18 1.31 -10.22
N LEU A 169 14.04 1.44 -10.90
CA LEU A 169 13.56 0.43 -11.84
C LEU A 169 14.55 0.33 -13.00
N ALA A 170 15.09 -0.87 -13.22
CA ALA A 170 15.92 -1.15 -14.38
C ALA A 170 15.08 -1.10 -15.67
N ASP A 171 15.75 -0.91 -16.81
CA ASP A 171 15.09 -0.97 -18.12
C ASP A 171 14.31 -2.30 -18.26
N GLY A 172 13.01 -2.22 -18.59
CA GLY A 172 12.13 -3.39 -18.69
C GLY A 172 11.39 -3.77 -17.40
N GLU A 173 11.81 -3.28 -16.23
CA GLU A 173 11.11 -3.57 -14.97
C GLU A 173 9.80 -2.81 -14.83
N LEU A 174 9.65 -1.65 -15.49
CA LEU A 174 8.37 -0.93 -15.52
C LEU A 174 7.32 -1.71 -16.31
N GLU A 175 7.65 -2.21 -17.50
CA GLU A 175 6.74 -3.03 -18.30
C GLU A 175 6.39 -4.34 -17.58
N ARG A 176 7.36 -4.94 -16.89
CA ARG A 176 7.14 -6.11 -16.04
C ARG A 176 6.20 -5.79 -14.88
N LEU A 177 6.39 -4.67 -14.21
CA LEU A 177 5.54 -4.18 -13.12
C LEU A 177 4.11 -3.96 -13.63
N GLU A 178 3.95 -3.24 -14.74
CA GLU A 178 2.65 -2.99 -15.37
C GLU A 178 1.94 -4.30 -15.71
N HIS A 179 2.64 -5.24 -16.34
CA HIS A 179 2.07 -6.54 -16.68
C HIS A 179 1.61 -7.31 -15.43
N VAL A 180 2.44 -7.37 -14.38
CA VAL A 180 2.12 -8.10 -13.15
C VAL A 180 0.95 -7.44 -12.41
N VAL A 181 0.98 -6.12 -12.27
CA VAL A 181 0.01 -5.37 -11.47
C VAL A 181 -1.34 -5.23 -12.19
N PHE A 182 -1.36 -5.03 -13.51
CA PHE A 182 -2.59 -4.68 -14.23
C PHE A 182 -3.20 -5.79 -15.09
N ASP A 183 -2.43 -6.83 -15.44
CA ASP A 183 -2.86 -7.84 -16.42
C ASP A 183 -2.78 -9.29 -15.92
N LYS A 184 -1.63 -9.72 -15.36
CA LYS A 184 -1.31 -11.14 -15.13
C LYS A 184 -2.33 -11.91 -14.31
N TYR A 185 -2.98 -11.26 -13.34
CA TYR A 185 -3.80 -11.93 -12.33
C TYR A 185 -5.31 -11.70 -12.46
N TYR A 186 -5.81 -11.17 -13.58
CA TYR A 186 -7.24 -10.86 -13.76
C TYR A 186 -8.01 -11.89 -14.61
#